data_AF-A0A4P7NC31-F1
#
_entry.id   AF-A0A4P7NC31-F1
#
_cell.length_a   1.000
_cell.length_b   1.000
_cell.length_c   1.000
_cell.angle_alpha   90.00
_cell.angle_beta   90.00
_cell.angle_gamma   90.00
#
_symmetry.space_group_name_H-M   'P 1'
#
loop_
_entity.id
_entity.type
_entity.pdbx_description
1 polymer ?
#
loop_
_entity_poly.entity_id
_entity_poly.type
_entity_poly.pdbx_seq_one_letter_code
_entity_poly.pdbx_strand_id
1 'polypeptide(L)'
;MAATPTSPTPQPPLPRSVAPSYRTQEERKEIPTTTAEATLPLHNGDVESIHSPGHNSDMFRAERLQHRQQQQQELQDQQRHNLKRSRTLPPFIRPEGESGRNGFSPLHFLRICFRSSSAVSCAVNVLWPVVPAALVVRYLQPDWHLTIFALSYIAMVPCANLVGFAGQELARKVAHVYGVLVETTFGSIVEIILFIVLLVNGSLTPVIQAAILGSVLATMLLCLGLCFIAGGIRREETEHNEAISEAGSGLLLTAGVGLAIPAIFQKALKGSDLLTSQELSERTLSLSRATAILLILAYVVFVWFQAKTHHGIYDAIFEQDDQRDTDRRRDMSKDKLTLLECALALAVSLALVTIIAITLVEEIDFMVLERGISEAFMGLILVPLVEKAAEHLTAIDEAWDNQMNFALSHVLGATLQTALFNGPLVVIVGWILNKPMALDFHIFDIAVLLLAIITVGGFLRDGKTNYLEGSLCVIVYIAIAAAAYHYPNPAHLSGGSTGAH
;
A
#
# COMPACT_ATOMS: atom_id res chain seq x y z
N MET A 1 -37.65 -23.03 66.77
CA MET A 1 -38.84 -23.00 65.89
C MET A 1 -38.44 -23.66 64.58
N ALA A 2 -39.08 -24.78 64.26
CA ALA A 2 -38.81 -25.61 63.11
C ALA A 2 -39.48 -25.05 61.85
N ALA A 3 -38.78 -25.10 60.71
CA ALA A 3 -39.39 -25.06 59.38
C ALA A 3 -38.58 -26.00 58.46
N THR A 4 -39.32 -26.95 57.89
CA THR A 4 -38.91 -28.06 57.01
C THR A 4 -38.53 -27.59 55.59
N PRO A 5 -37.80 -28.41 54.81
CA PRO A 5 -37.21 -28.01 53.53
C PRO A 5 -38.16 -28.24 52.34
N THR A 6 -38.11 -27.35 51.34
CA THR A 6 -38.76 -27.52 50.04
C THR A 6 -37.87 -28.31 49.08
N SER A 7 -38.49 -29.21 48.33
CA SER A 7 -37.91 -30.14 47.36
C SER A 7 -37.48 -29.46 46.04
N PRO A 8 -36.49 -30.03 45.31
CA PRO A 8 -36.09 -29.53 44.00
C PRO A 8 -36.96 -30.12 42.88
N THR A 9 -37.32 -29.28 41.92
CA THR A 9 -37.95 -29.63 40.63
C THR A 9 -36.95 -30.33 39.68
N PRO A 10 -37.40 -31.29 38.85
CA PRO A 10 -36.51 -32.09 37.99
C PRO A 10 -36.09 -31.33 36.72
N GLN A 11 -34.80 -31.39 36.39
CA GLN A 11 -34.24 -30.92 35.11
C GLN A 11 -34.53 -31.92 33.97
N PRO A 12 -34.73 -31.45 32.72
CA PRO A 12 -34.86 -32.32 31.55
C PRO A 12 -33.50 -32.90 31.09
N PRO A 13 -33.47 -34.07 30.43
CA PRO A 13 -32.23 -34.76 30.10
C PRO A 13 -31.49 -34.16 28.88
N LEU A 14 -30.16 -34.11 28.96
CA LEU A 14 -29.25 -33.76 27.87
C LEU A 14 -29.22 -34.85 26.77
N PRO A 15 -29.19 -34.49 25.48
CA PRO A 15 -29.06 -35.47 24.40
C PRO A 15 -27.63 -36.02 24.29
N ARG A 16 -27.55 -37.35 24.06
CA ARG A 16 -26.31 -38.15 23.97
C ARG A 16 -25.51 -37.85 22.70
N SER A 17 -24.20 -37.71 22.88
CA SER A 17 -23.16 -37.74 21.85
C SER A 17 -23.17 -39.06 21.07
N VAL A 18 -23.27 -38.98 19.74
CA VAL A 18 -23.01 -40.09 18.80
C VAL A 18 -21.85 -39.69 17.91
N ALA A 19 -20.69 -40.33 18.10
CA ALA A 19 -19.55 -40.25 17.20
C ALA A 19 -19.76 -41.22 16.02
N PRO A 20 -19.42 -40.85 14.77
CA PRO A 20 -19.30 -41.81 13.69
C PRO A 20 -17.86 -42.32 13.55
N SER A 21 -17.80 -43.64 13.46
CA SER A 21 -16.65 -44.50 13.18
C SER A 21 -15.98 -44.20 11.84
N TYR A 22 -14.64 -44.11 11.81
CA TYR A 22 -13.85 -44.12 10.59
C TYR A 22 -13.78 -45.55 10.04
N ARG A 23 -14.30 -45.76 8.82
CA ARG A 23 -14.01 -46.95 8.01
C ARG A 23 -13.62 -46.52 6.60
N THR A 24 -12.37 -46.78 6.27
CA THR A 24 -11.74 -46.69 4.95
C THR A 24 -12.48 -47.54 3.92
N GLN A 25 -12.87 -46.94 2.80
CA GLN A 25 -13.01 -47.62 1.52
C GLN A 25 -12.40 -46.74 0.42
N GLU A 26 -11.37 -47.28 -0.23
CA GLU A 26 -10.86 -46.83 -1.51
C GLU A 26 -11.97 -46.98 -2.55
N GLU A 27 -12.34 -45.90 -3.24
CA GLU A 27 -13.12 -46.01 -4.46
C GLU A 27 -12.65 -45.01 -5.53
N ARG A 28 -12.53 -45.55 -6.73
CA ARG A 28 -11.97 -45.02 -7.97
C ARG A 28 -12.72 -43.76 -8.41
N LYS A 29 -12.01 -42.65 -8.68
CA LYS A 29 -12.58 -41.48 -9.37
C LYS A 29 -12.88 -41.80 -10.83
N GLU A 30 -14.15 -42.06 -11.15
CA GLU A 30 -14.73 -41.79 -12.47
C GLU A 30 -15.28 -40.36 -12.50
N ILE A 31 -15.09 -39.69 -13.64
CA ILE A 31 -15.47 -38.31 -13.94
C ILE A 31 -16.95 -38.29 -14.36
N PRO A 32 -17.86 -37.51 -13.74
CA PRO A 32 -19.17 -37.29 -14.30
C PRO A 32 -19.22 -35.98 -15.09
N THR A 33 -19.42 -36.12 -16.40
CA THR A 33 -20.00 -35.09 -17.28
C THR A 33 -21.48 -34.92 -16.95
N THR A 34 -21.89 -33.78 -16.38
CA THR A 34 -23.30 -33.38 -16.39
C THR A 34 -23.45 -31.88 -16.47
N THR A 35 -24.05 -31.44 -17.57
CA THR A 35 -24.62 -30.12 -17.83
C THR A 35 -25.73 -29.84 -16.81
N ALA A 36 -25.65 -28.73 -16.07
CA ALA A 36 -26.72 -28.29 -15.17
C ALA A 36 -27.16 -26.87 -15.53
N GLU A 37 -28.33 -26.75 -16.15
CA GLU A 37 -29.08 -25.50 -16.28
C GLU A 37 -29.64 -25.12 -14.90
N ALA A 38 -29.36 -23.90 -14.45
CA ALA A 38 -29.89 -23.35 -13.21
C ALA A 38 -31.14 -22.49 -13.49
N THR A 39 -32.29 -22.97 -13.03
CA THR A 39 -33.59 -22.28 -13.00
C THR A 39 -33.68 -21.36 -11.78
N LEU A 40 -34.02 -20.08 -11.98
CA LEU A 40 -34.34 -19.12 -10.91
C LEU A 40 -35.87 -18.97 -10.74
N PRO A 41 -36.40 -18.71 -9.54
CA PRO A 41 -37.84 -18.60 -9.30
C PRO A 41 -38.36 -17.18 -9.63
N LEU A 42 -39.53 -17.10 -10.28
CA LEU A 42 -40.25 -15.86 -10.56
C LEU A 42 -41.28 -15.56 -9.46
N HIS A 43 -41.22 -14.36 -8.90
CA HIS A 43 -42.22 -13.77 -8.02
C HIS A 43 -43.27 -13.06 -8.88
N ASN A 44 -44.55 -13.41 -8.74
CA ASN A 44 -45.67 -12.76 -9.41
C ASN A 44 -46.17 -11.57 -8.59
N GLY A 45 -46.33 -10.42 -9.25
CA GLY A 45 -46.98 -9.23 -8.69
C GLY A 45 -47.21 -8.16 -9.76
N ASP A 46 -48.47 -8.10 -10.19
CA ASP A 46 -49.23 -6.96 -10.73
C ASP A 46 -49.08 -6.47 -12.18
N VAL A 47 -50.28 -6.34 -12.76
CA VAL A 47 -50.64 -6.02 -14.13
C VAL A 47 -50.87 -4.51 -14.23
N GLU A 48 -50.19 -3.83 -15.14
CA GLU A 48 -50.75 -2.64 -15.79
C GLU A 48 -50.18 -2.47 -17.21
N SER A 49 -51.11 -2.38 -18.16
CA SER A 49 -50.91 -2.21 -19.58
C SER A 49 -50.25 -0.88 -19.94
N ILE A 50 -49.34 -0.83 -20.92
CA ILE A 50 -49.20 0.25 -21.93
C ILE A 50 -48.11 -0.15 -22.97
N HIS A 51 -48.48 -0.05 -24.25
CA HIS A 51 -47.69 -0.02 -25.50
C HIS A 51 -46.60 -1.08 -25.77
N SER A 52 -46.84 -1.89 -26.81
CA SER A 52 -45.85 -2.73 -27.49
C SER A 52 -44.68 -1.92 -28.10
N PRO A 53 -43.42 -2.37 -27.91
CA PRO A 53 -42.37 -2.22 -28.91
C PRO A 53 -41.69 -3.59 -29.16
N GLY A 54 -42.40 -4.52 -29.78
CA GLY A 54 -41.98 -5.92 -29.99
C GLY A 54 -40.95 -6.16 -31.10
N HIS A 55 -39.95 -5.29 -31.26
CA HIS A 55 -38.87 -5.53 -32.24
C HIS A 55 -37.49 -5.08 -31.76
N ASN A 56 -37.41 -3.99 -30.98
CA ASN A 56 -36.12 -3.51 -30.47
C ASN A 56 -35.64 -4.30 -29.24
N SER A 57 -36.52 -4.78 -28.37
CA SER A 57 -36.15 -5.49 -27.14
C SER A 57 -35.45 -6.83 -27.38
N ASP A 58 -35.87 -7.55 -28.43
CA ASP A 58 -35.33 -8.86 -28.78
C ASP A 58 -34.00 -8.75 -29.51
N MET A 59 -33.80 -7.70 -30.32
CA MET A 59 -32.51 -7.38 -30.92
C MET A 59 -31.47 -7.01 -29.85
N PHE A 60 -31.83 -6.15 -28.88
CA PHE A 60 -30.94 -5.81 -27.75
C PHE A 60 -30.67 -6.99 -26.80
N ARG A 61 -31.58 -7.97 -26.72
CA ARG A 61 -31.34 -9.24 -26.00
C ARG A 61 -30.43 -10.17 -26.78
N ALA A 62 -30.64 -10.30 -28.09
CA ALA A 62 -29.82 -11.12 -28.98
C ALA A 62 -28.38 -10.60 -29.06
N GLU A 63 -28.18 -9.28 -29.17
CA GLU A 63 -26.84 -8.67 -29.12
C GLU A 63 -26.17 -8.93 -27.77
N ARG A 64 -26.87 -8.76 -26.65
CA ARG A 64 -26.31 -9.07 -25.32
C ARG A 64 -25.97 -10.55 -25.12
N LEU A 65 -26.74 -11.45 -25.73
CA LEU A 65 -26.46 -12.89 -25.71
C LEU A 65 -25.27 -13.25 -26.59
N GLN A 66 -25.16 -12.66 -27.79
CA GLN A 66 -24.01 -12.83 -28.67
C GLN A 66 -22.73 -12.29 -28.02
N HIS A 67 -22.79 -11.12 -27.39
CA HIS A 67 -21.67 -10.54 -26.66
C HIS A 67 -21.24 -11.42 -25.47
N ARG A 68 -22.20 -12.01 -24.74
CA ARG A 68 -21.92 -12.98 -23.68
C ARG A 68 -21.33 -14.29 -24.21
N GLN A 69 -21.83 -14.80 -25.34
CA GLN A 69 -21.32 -16.02 -25.95
C GLN A 69 -19.91 -15.84 -26.49
N GLN A 70 -19.62 -14.71 -27.16
CA GLN A 70 -18.25 -14.36 -27.56
C GLN A 70 -17.32 -14.25 -26.35
N GLN A 71 -17.74 -13.57 -25.27
CA GLN A 71 -16.96 -13.52 -24.04
C GLN A 71 -16.69 -14.92 -23.45
N GLN A 72 -17.69 -15.78 -23.38
CA GLN A 72 -17.53 -17.14 -22.88
C GLN A 72 -16.61 -18.00 -23.74
N GLN A 73 -16.70 -17.87 -25.06
CA GLN A 73 -15.90 -18.64 -26.00
C GLN A 73 -14.43 -18.19 -25.97
N GLU A 74 -14.20 -16.89 -25.87
CA GLU A 74 -12.85 -16.33 -25.69
C GLU A 74 -12.23 -16.71 -24.33
N LEU A 75 -13.02 -16.72 -23.24
CA LEU A 75 -12.58 -17.22 -21.93
C LEU A 75 -12.15 -18.70 -22.00
N GLN A 76 -12.89 -19.53 -22.73
CA GLN A 76 -12.54 -20.95 -22.91
C GLN A 76 -11.27 -21.14 -23.73
N ASP A 77 -11.06 -20.37 -24.79
CA ASP A 77 -9.85 -20.45 -25.61
C ASP A 77 -8.63 -19.93 -24.84
N GLN A 78 -8.80 -18.89 -24.02
CA GLN A 78 -7.77 -18.40 -23.10
C GLN A 78 -7.39 -19.46 -22.05
N GLN A 79 -8.37 -20.10 -21.41
CA GLN A 79 -8.11 -21.18 -20.46
C GLN A 79 -7.32 -22.32 -21.11
N ARG A 80 -7.62 -22.67 -22.37
CA ARG A 80 -6.84 -23.66 -23.13
C ARG A 80 -5.42 -23.21 -23.41
N HIS A 81 -5.21 -21.93 -23.75
CA HIS A 81 -3.88 -21.39 -24.05
C HIS A 81 -3.02 -21.28 -22.79
N ASN A 82 -3.59 -20.83 -21.68
CA ASN A 82 -2.94 -20.79 -20.37
C ASN A 82 -2.61 -22.20 -19.85
N LEU A 83 -3.51 -23.19 -20.02
CA LEU A 83 -3.21 -24.59 -19.68
C LEU A 83 -2.02 -25.15 -20.46
N LYS A 84 -1.92 -24.85 -21.77
CA LYS A 84 -0.81 -25.29 -22.60
C LYS A 84 0.52 -24.69 -22.15
N ARG A 85 0.52 -23.40 -21.79
CA ARG A 85 1.72 -22.65 -21.37
C ARG A 85 2.15 -23.00 -19.93
N SER A 86 1.18 -23.26 -19.04
CA SER A 86 1.42 -23.77 -17.67
C SER A 86 2.12 -25.13 -17.67
N ARG A 87 1.83 -26.02 -18.62
CA ARG A 87 2.50 -27.32 -18.75
C ARG A 87 4.00 -27.26 -19.05
N THR A 88 4.49 -26.13 -19.59
CA THR A 88 5.90 -25.95 -19.98
C THR A 88 6.70 -25.11 -18.99
N LEU A 89 6.03 -24.45 -18.04
CA LEU A 89 6.65 -23.55 -17.07
C LEU A 89 6.84 -24.27 -15.73
N PRO A 90 7.86 -23.90 -14.94
CA PRO A 90 7.95 -24.37 -13.57
C PRO A 90 6.71 -23.94 -12.78
N PRO A 91 6.25 -24.73 -11.80
CA PRO A 91 4.94 -24.58 -11.16
C PRO A 91 4.75 -23.26 -10.39
N PHE A 92 5.82 -22.49 -10.19
CA PHE A 92 5.80 -21.22 -9.47
C PHE A 92 5.59 -20.00 -10.39
N ILE A 93 5.70 -20.17 -11.71
CA ILE A 93 5.63 -19.08 -12.69
C ILE A 93 4.26 -19.04 -13.36
N ARG A 94 3.59 -17.89 -13.28
CA ARG A 94 2.31 -17.69 -13.96
C ARG A 94 2.50 -17.49 -15.47
N PRO A 95 1.74 -18.21 -16.32
CA PRO A 95 1.81 -18.05 -17.77
C PRO A 95 1.53 -16.64 -18.27
N GLU A 96 0.78 -15.87 -17.48
CA GLU A 96 0.36 -14.51 -17.81
C GLU A 96 1.51 -13.52 -17.60
N GLY A 97 2.37 -13.69 -16.61
CA GLY A 97 3.55 -12.84 -16.40
C GLY A 97 4.69 -13.09 -17.38
N GLU A 98 4.59 -14.10 -18.25
CA GLU A 98 5.69 -14.51 -19.13
C GLU A 98 5.75 -13.73 -20.44
N SER A 99 6.93 -13.13 -20.68
CA SER A 99 7.28 -12.40 -21.90
C SER A 99 7.22 -13.29 -23.15
N GLY A 100 7.55 -14.58 -23.02
CA GLY A 100 7.67 -15.50 -24.16
C GLY A 100 8.87 -15.23 -25.06
N ARG A 101 9.71 -14.25 -24.72
CA ARG A 101 10.96 -13.91 -25.41
C ARG A 101 12.15 -14.62 -24.76
N ASN A 102 13.09 -15.07 -25.60
CA ASN A 102 14.38 -15.56 -25.15
C ASN A 102 15.46 -14.51 -25.47
N GLY A 103 16.28 -14.17 -24.47
CA GLY A 103 17.41 -13.23 -24.61
C GLY A 103 17.07 -11.77 -24.26
N PHE A 104 18.11 -10.92 -24.25
CA PHE A 104 18.02 -9.50 -23.88
C PHE A 104 18.17 -8.61 -25.12
N SER A 105 17.22 -7.71 -25.35
CA SER A 105 17.31 -6.71 -26.41
C SER A 105 17.14 -5.31 -25.81
N PRO A 106 18.21 -4.48 -25.77
CA PRO A 106 18.24 -3.25 -24.97
C PRO A 106 17.23 -2.19 -25.44
N LEU A 107 17.07 -2.01 -26.75
CA LEU A 107 16.10 -1.05 -27.30
C LEU A 107 14.65 -1.44 -26.97
N HIS A 108 14.36 -2.74 -26.98
CA HIS A 108 13.03 -3.23 -26.66
C HIS A 108 12.75 -3.12 -25.16
N PHE A 109 13.73 -3.48 -24.33
CA PHE A 109 13.71 -3.29 -22.89
C PHE A 109 13.40 -1.83 -22.52
N LEU A 110 14.16 -0.87 -23.07
CA LEU A 110 13.92 0.56 -22.82
C LEU A 110 12.54 1.01 -23.29
N ARG A 111 12.06 0.50 -24.43
CA ARG A 111 10.72 0.82 -24.93
C ARG A 111 9.61 0.32 -24.00
N ILE A 112 9.78 -0.88 -23.44
CA ILE A 112 8.83 -1.45 -22.47
C ILE A 112 8.83 -0.60 -21.19
N CYS A 113 10.01 -0.30 -20.63
CA CYS A 113 10.15 0.58 -19.46
C CYS A 113 9.52 1.96 -19.69
N PHE A 114 9.68 2.54 -20.90
CA PHE A 114 9.13 3.86 -21.19
C PHE A 114 7.61 3.85 -21.39
N ARG A 115 7.04 2.76 -21.92
CA ARG A 115 5.59 2.60 -22.04
C ARG A 115 4.91 2.31 -20.71
N SER A 116 5.64 1.72 -19.77
CA SER A 116 5.18 1.32 -18.44
C SER A 116 3.91 0.44 -18.44
N SER A 117 3.38 0.16 -17.26
CA SER A 117 2.13 -0.58 -17.04
C SER A 117 0.93 0.30 -17.34
N SER A 118 0.88 1.53 -16.83
CA SER A 118 -0.29 2.40 -16.96
C SER A 118 -0.06 3.68 -17.75
N ALA A 119 -1.15 4.33 -18.19
CA ALA A 119 -1.05 5.61 -18.89
C ALA A 119 -0.47 6.71 -18.00
N VAL A 120 -0.83 6.71 -16.71
CA VAL A 120 -0.33 7.66 -15.71
C VAL A 120 1.17 7.42 -15.47
N SER A 121 1.57 6.16 -15.31
CA SER A 121 2.98 5.79 -15.17
C SER A 121 3.80 6.09 -16.43
N CYS A 122 3.22 5.93 -17.62
CA CYS A 122 3.82 6.35 -18.88
C CYS A 122 4.01 7.86 -18.96
N ALA A 123 3.07 8.66 -18.44
CA ALA A 123 3.16 10.10 -18.42
C ALA A 123 4.32 10.58 -17.54
N VAL A 124 4.56 9.92 -16.40
CA VAL A 124 5.69 10.22 -15.50
C VAL A 124 7.05 10.06 -16.19
N ASN A 125 7.17 9.17 -17.18
CA ASN A 125 8.41 9.00 -17.94
C ASN A 125 8.81 10.25 -18.77
N VAL A 126 7.93 11.26 -18.92
CA VAL A 126 8.32 12.56 -19.47
C VAL A 126 9.37 13.29 -18.61
N LEU A 127 9.46 12.94 -17.31
CA LEU A 127 10.36 13.57 -16.35
C LEU A 127 11.79 13.00 -16.37
N TRP A 128 12.07 11.94 -17.16
CA TRP A 128 13.41 11.35 -17.26
C TRP A 128 14.55 12.34 -17.55
N PRO A 129 14.39 13.39 -18.38
CA PRO A 129 15.43 14.40 -18.60
C PRO A 129 15.84 15.18 -17.34
N VAL A 130 15.00 15.21 -16.31
CA VAL A 130 15.30 15.87 -15.03
C VAL A 130 16.35 15.11 -14.24
N VAL A 131 16.42 13.77 -14.38
CA VAL A 131 17.40 12.93 -13.67
C VAL A 131 18.84 13.31 -14.01
N PRO A 132 19.30 13.30 -15.27
CA PRO A 132 20.65 13.76 -15.59
C PRO A 132 20.84 15.25 -15.30
N ALA A 133 19.81 16.09 -15.43
CA ALA A 133 19.91 17.51 -15.09
C ALA A 133 20.21 17.72 -13.59
N ALA A 134 19.53 16.99 -12.69
CA ALA A 134 19.79 17.02 -11.25
C ALA A 134 21.25 16.65 -10.93
N LEU A 135 21.76 15.58 -11.55
CA LEU A 135 23.14 15.13 -11.36
C LEU A 135 24.15 16.15 -11.91
N VAL A 136 23.91 16.70 -13.10
CA VAL A 136 24.79 17.70 -13.70
C VAL A 136 24.86 18.96 -12.84
N VAL A 137 23.71 19.48 -12.38
CA VAL A 137 23.68 20.68 -11.52
C VAL A 137 24.38 20.41 -10.20
N ARG A 138 24.17 19.24 -9.57
CA ARG A 138 24.86 18.85 -8.34
C ARG A 138 26.39 18.98 -8.46
N TYR A 139 26.97 18.52 -9.57
CA TYR A 139 28.42 18.52 -9.76
C TYR A 139 28.98 19.82 -10.35
N LEU A 140 28.22 20.54 -11.18
CA LEU A 140 28.70 21.76 -11.85
C LEU A 140 28.41 23.04 -11.07
N GLN A 141 27.36 23.07 -10.26
CA GLN A 141 26.90 24.25 -9.52
C GLN A 141 26.48 23.85 -8.09
N PRO A 142 27.43 23.44 -7.23
CA PRO A 142 27.12 22.94 -5.89
C PRO A 142 26.47 23.98 -4.98
N ASP A 143 26.62 25.27 -5.27
CA ASP A 143 26.05 26.36 -4.47
C ASP A 143 24.54 26.56 -4.71
N TRP A 144 23.95 25.88 -5.71
CA TRP A 144 22.55 26.06 -6.09
C TRP A 144 21.60 25.13 -5.32
N HIS A 145 21.70 25.14 -3.99
CA HIS A 145 20.98 24.25 -3.07
C HIS A 145 19.49 24.07 -3.36
N LEU A 146 18.73 25.17 -3.53
CA LEU A 146 17.31 25.11 -3.89
C LEU A 146 17.06 24.38 -5.21
N THR A 147 17.90 24.64 -6.21
CA THR A 147 17.76 24.05 -7.54
C THR A 147 18.11 22.57 -7.49
N ILE A 148 19.16 22.20 -6.75
CA ILE A 148 19.56 20.80 -6.53
C ILE A 148 18.42 20.07 -5.81
N PHE A 149 17.84 20.65 -4.76
CA PHE A 149 16.70 20.09 -4.06
C PHE A 149 15.51 19.87 -5.01
N ALA A 150 15.08 20.93 -5.72
CA ALA A 150 13.93 20.87 -6.61
C ALA A 150 14.10 19.87 -7.76
N LEU A 151 15.28 19.84 -8.40
CA LEU A 151 15.58 18.90 -9.48
C LEU A 151 15.64 17.47 -8.95
N SER A 152 16.29 17.23 -7.80
CA SER A 152 16.36 15.92 -7.16
C SER A 152 14.98 15.41 -6.74
N TYR A 153 14.13 16.30 -6.22
CA TYR A 153 12.76 15.98 -5.83
C TYR A 153 11.93 15.52 -7.03
N ILE A 154 11.98 16.26 -8.16
CA ILE A 154 11.28 15.88 -9.39
C ILE A 154 11.91 14.62 -10.02
N ALA A 155 13.24 14.50 -9.99
CA ALA A 155 13.97 13.35 -10.53
C ALA A 155 13.68 12.04 -9.78
N MET A 156 13.29 12.11 -8.51
CA MET A 156 12.92 10.94 -7.73
C MET A 156 11.66 10.27 -8.27
N VAL A 157 10.69 11.04 -8.77
CA VAL A 157 9.39 10.52 -9.26
C VAL A 157 9.55 9.49 -10.40
N PRO A 158 10.24 9.77 -11.53
CA PRO A 158 10.44 8.75 -12.58
C PRO A 158 11.33 7.59 -12.13
N CYS A 159 12.30 7.83 -11.24
CA CYS A 159 13.15 6.78 -10.68
C CYS A 159 12.34 5.78 -9.85
N ALA A 160 11.53 6.28 -8.92
CA ALA A 160 10.62 5.48 -8.10
C ALA A 160 9.59 4.75 -8.98
N ASN A 161 9.04 5.44 -9.99
CA ASN A 161 8.08 4.84 -10.93
C ASN A 161 8.68 3.63 -11.66
N LEU A 162 9.96 3.67 -12.03
CA LEU A 162 10.65 2.52 -12.63
C LEU A 162 10.84 1.37 -11.63
N VAL A 163 11.07 1.65 -10.34
CA VAL A 163 11.08 0.61 -9.29
C VAL A 163 9.71 -0.06 -9.19
N GLY A 164 8.64 0.74 -9.08
CA GLY A 164 7.26 0.24 -9.00
C GLY A 164 6.89 -0.61 -10.21
N PHE A 165 7.14 -0.11 -11.42
CA PHE A 165 6.90 -0.85 -12.66
C PHE A 165 7.67 -2.19 -12.73
N ALA A 166 8.96 -2.17 -12.37
CA ALA A 166 9.77 -3.39 -12.39
C ALA A 166 9.34 -4.39 -11.29
N GLY A 167 8.88 -3.89 -10.14
CA GLY A 167 8.26 -4.68 -9.07
C GLY A 167 6.97 -5.36 -9.53
N GLN A 168 6.09 -4.63 -10.22
CA GLN A 168 4.87 -5.18 -10.83
C GLN A 168 5.17 -6.27 -11.85
N GLU A 169 6.11 -6.02 -12.76
CA GLU A 169 6.50 -7.02 -13.78
C GLU A 169 7.06 -8.30 -13.14
N LEU A 170 7.73 -8.19 -11.99
CA LEU A 170 8.17 -9.34 -11.22
C LEU A 170 7.01 -10.04 -10.50
N ALA A 171 6.10 -9.27 -9.91
CA ALA A 171 4.94 -9.78 -9.18
C ALA A 171 3.93 -10.52 -10.06
N ARG A 172 3.71 -10.07 -11.29
CA ARG A 172 2.88 -10.77 -12.31
C ARG A 172 3.36 -12.19 -12.62
N LYS A 173 4.62 -12.52 -12.31
CA LYS A 173 5.21 -13.84 -12.55
C LYS A 173 4.94 -14.81 -11.40
N VAL A 174 4.52 -14.36 -10.23
CA VAL A 174 4.25 -15.21 -9.04
C VAL A 174 2.75 -15.25 -8.72
N ALA A 175 2.34 -16.04 -7.71
CA ALA A 175 0.94 -16.12 -7.28
C ALA A 175 0.43 -14.78 -6.68
N HIS A 176 -0.85 -14.45 -6.81
CA HIS A 176 -1.42 -13.13 -6.47
C HIS A 176 -1.00 -12.63 -5.09
N VAL A 177 -1.23 -13.42 -4.03
CA VAL A 177 -0.84 -13.02 -2.67
C VAL A 177 0.67 -12.73 -2.55
N TYR A 178 1.51 -13.56 -3.17
CA TYR A 178 2.96 -13.32 -3.18
C TYR A 178 3.34 -12.13 -4.07
N GLY A 179 2.58 -11.88 -5.15
CA GLY A 179 2.73 -10.74 -6.03
C GLY A 179 2.51 -9.43 -5.27
N VAL A 180 1.36 -9.30 -4.59
CA VAL A 180 1.03 -8.13 -3.75
C VAL A 180 2.11 -7.89 -2.70
N LEU A 181 2.62 -8.94 -2.03
CA LEU A 181 3.71 -8.80 -1.06
C LEU A 181 5.03 -8.35 -1.70
N VAL A 182 5.37 -8.87 -2.89
CA VAL A 182 6.55 -8.46 -3.65
C VAL A 182 6.44 -7.00 -4.09
N GLU A 183 5.28 -6.58 -4.61
CA GLU A 183 5.03 -5.18 -4.99
C GLU A 183 5.11 -4.25 -3.79
N THR A 184 4.47 -4.60 -2.68
CA THR A 184 4.51 -3.81 -1.44
C THR A 184 5.96 -3.65 -0.94
N THR A 185 6.75 -4.73 -1.01
CA THR A 185 8.16 -4.73 -0.59
C THR A 185 9.02 -3.81 -1.46
N PHE A 186 8.91 -3.92 -2.79
CA PHE A 186 9.68 -3.09 -3.72
C PHE A 186 9.16 -1.66 -3.78
N GLY A 187 7.86 -1.42 -3.60
CA GLY A 187 7.30 -0.07 -3.49
C GLY A 187 7.84 0.67 -2.26
N SER A 188 7.99 -0.04 -1.15
CA SER A 188 8.53 0.50 0.10
C SER A 188 10.06 0.62 0.16
N ILE A 189 10.79 0.14 -0.84
CA ILE A 189 12.27 0.18 -0.81
C ILE A 189 12.80 1.62 -0.94
N VAL A 190 12.08 2.49 -1.65
CA VAL A 190 12.44 3.91 -1.84
C VAL A 190 12.40 4.63 -0.50
N GLU A 191 11.36 4.37 0.29
CA GLU A 191 11.21 4.86 1.66
C GLU A 191 12.32 4.35 2.58
N ILE A 192 12.63 3.04 2.55
CA ILE A 192 13.74 2.48 3.33
C ILE A 192 15.07 3.15 2.98
N ILE A 193 15.34 3.35 1.68
CA ILE A 193 16.55 4.05 1.22
C ILE A 193 16.59 5.48 1.76
N LEU A 194 15.50 6.24 1.63
CA LEU A 194 15.44 7.61 2.14
C LEU A 194 15.63 7.69 3.64
N PHE A 195 14.99 6.82 4.42
CA PHE A 195 15.20 6.78 5.87
C PHE A 195 16.64 6.45 6.26
N ILE A 196 17.28 5.48 5.57
CA ILE A 196 18.69 5.15 5.84
C ILE A 196 19.60 6.34 5.49
N VAL A 197 19.37 7.00 4.35
CA VAL A 197 20.16 8.17 3.93
C VAL A 197 19.99 9.33 4.91
N LEU A 198 18.75 9.64 5.31
CA LEU A 198 18.43 10.64 6.35
C LEU A 198 19.13 10.32 7.67
N LEU A 199 19.05 9.06 8.11
CA LEU A 199 19.66 8.60 9.36
C LEU A 199 21.19 8.72 9.31
N VAL A 200 21.83 8.41 8.18
CA VAL A 200 23.28 8.53 8.00
C VAL A 200 23.74 9.99 7.99
N ASN A 201 22.95 10.92 7.45
CA ASN A 201 23.27 12.35 7.44
C ASN A 201 23.36 12.95 8.86
N GLY A 202 22.48 12.55 9.79
CA GLY A 202 22.69 12.68 11.24
C GLY A 202 22.15 13.93 11.94
N SER A 203 21.68 14.95 11.21
CA SER A 203 21.00 16.16 11.74
C SER A 203 19.47 16.07 11.67
N LEU A 204 18.93 15.08 10.97
CA LEU A 204 17.53 15.08 10.49
C LEU A 204 16.59 14.12 11.25
N THR A 205 16.90 13.77 12.50
CA THR A 205 16.07 12.85 13.30
C THR A 205 14.59 13.27 13.38
N PRO A 206 14.25 14.56 13.64
CA PRO A 206 12.84 14.99 13.65
C PRO A 206 12.15 14.82 12.29
N VAL A 207 12.88 15.05 11.19
CA VAL A 207 12.37 14.86 9.82
C VAL A 207 12.07 13.39 9.57
N ILE A 208 12.93 12.46 10.00
CA ILE A 208 12.68 11.01 9.90
C ILE A 208 11.43 10.62 10.67
N GLN A 209 11.29 11.11 11.91
CA GLN A 209 10.13 10.82 12.76
C GLN A 209 8.83 11.31 12.13
N ALA A 210 8.82 12.56 11.65
CA ALA A 210 7.69 13.11 10.92
C ALA A 210 7.43 12.35 9.61
N ALA A 211 8.46 11.87 8.91
CA ALA A 211 8.32 11.11 7.67
C ALA A 211 7.71 9.71 7.86
N ILE A 212 8.04 9.00 8.94
CA ILE A 212 7.38 7.71 9.26
C ILE A 212 5.86 7.90 9.39
N LEU A 213 5.42 8.94 10.13
CA LEU A 213 4.00 9.22 10.30
C LEU A 213 3.37 9.82 9.04
N GLY A 214 4.13 10.65 8.33
CA GLY A 214 3.72 11.28 7.09
C GLY A 214 3.48 10.28 5.97
N SER A 215 4.30 9.24 5.89
CA SER A 215 4.13 8.11 4.95
C SER A 215 2.81 7.40 5.21
N VAL A 216 2.50 7.08 6.48
CA VAL A 216 1.18 6.52 6.84
C VAL A 216 0.03 7.47 6.48
N LEU A 217 0.15 8.76 6.76
CA LEU A 217 -0.88 9.75 6.44
C LEU A 217 -1.07 9.96 4.94
N ALA A 218 0.03 10.01 4.17
CA ALA A 218 0.00 10.17 2.72
C ALA A 218 -0.67 8.97 2.06
N THR A 219 -0.37 7.76 2.50
CA THR A 219 -1.02 6.56 1.96
C THR A 219 -2.50 6.50 2.37
N MET A 220 -2.82 6.76 3.63
CA MET A 220 -4.18 6.63 4.17
C MET A 220 -5.16 7.73 3.75
N LEU A 221 -4.72 8.97 3.64
CA LEU A 221 -5.61 10.09 3.32
C LEU A 221 -5.47 10.53 1.86
N LEU A 222 -4.24 10.74 1.40
CA LEU A 222 -4.01 11.22 0.04
C LEU A 222 -4.22 10.09 -0.98
N CYS A 223 -3.44 9.01 -0.91
CA CYS A 223 -3.50 7.94 -1.90
C CYS A 223 -4.86 7.25 -1.91
N LEU A 224 -5.33 6.80 -0.74
CA LEU A 224 -6.63 6.17 -0.63
C LEU A 224 -7.77 7.12 -1.06
N GLY A 225 -7.68 8.39 -0.68
CA GLY A 225 -8.64 9.40 -1.11
C GLY A 225 -8.68 9.56 -2.63
N LEU A 226 -7.51 9.59 -3.27
CA LEU A 226 -7.39 9.60 -4.74
C LEU A 226 -7.91 8.30 -5.37
N CYS A 227 -7.72 7.13 -4.74
CA CYS A 227 -8.27 5.86 -5.21
C CYS A 227 -9.81 5.89 -5.19
N PHE A 228 -10.42 6.36 -4.11
CA PHE A 228 -11.88 6.49 -4.02
C PHE A 228 -12.45 7.49 -5.02
N ILE A 229 -11.75 8.60 -5.27
CA ILE A 229 -12.12 9.55 -6.33
C ILE A 229 -12.01 8.88 -7.70
N ALA A 230 -10.89 8.23 -8.00
CA ALA A 230 -10.66 7.56 -9.29
C ALA A 230 -11.69 6.46 -9.56
N GLY A 231 -11.96 5.60 -8.56
CA GLY A 231 -12.99 4.56 -8.66
C GLY A 231 -14.40 5.12 -8.77
N GLY A 232 -14.70 6.21 -8.04
CA GLY A 232 -16.01 6.85 -7.95
C GLY A 232 -16.35 7.88 -9.03
N ILE A 233 -15.41 8.30 -9.88
CA ILE A 233 -15.71 9.19 -11.03
C ILE A 233 -16.53 8.46 -12.09
N ARG A 234 -16.29 7.15 -12.28
CA ARG A 234 -16.94 6.33 -13.30
C ARG A 234 -18.10 5.50 -12.76
N ARG A 235 -18.25 5.41 -11.44
CA ARG A 235 -19.14 4.48 -10.73
C ARG A 235 -19.78 5.20 -9.54
N GLU A 236 -21.05 4.94 -9.27
CA GLU A 236 -21.73 5.56 -8.12
C GLU A 236 -21.12 5.10 -6.78
N GLU A 237 -20.81 3.81 -6.68
CA GLU A 237 -20.14 3.17 -5.54
C GLU A 237 -19.12 2.16 -6.06
N THR A 238 -18.03 1.98 -5.31
CA THR A 238 -17.05 0.90 -5.54
C THR A 238 -17.08 -0.06 -4.36
N GLU A 239 -17.31 -1.34 -4.61
CA GLU A 239 -17.39 -2.37 -3.57
C GLU A 239 -16.00 -2.97 -3.30
N HIS A 240 -15.73 -3.27 -2.03
CA HIS A 240 -14.51 -3.93 -1.58
C HIS A 240 -14.80 -4.97 -0.50
N ASN A 241 -13.86 -5.89 -0.32
CA ASN A 241 -14.01 -6.99 0.62
C ASN A 241 -13.60 -6.57 2.04
N GLU A 242 -14.45 -6.91 3.02
CA GLU A 242 -14.21 -6.63 4.44
C GLU A 242 -12.88 -7.21 4.95
N ALA A 243 -12.45 -8.36 4.44
CA ALA A 243 -11.19 -8.99 4.84
C ALA A 243 -9.95 -8.14 4.52
N ILE A 244 -10.02 -7.32 3.46
CA ILE A 244 -8.95 -6.39 3.09
C ILE A 244 -9.09 -5.10 3.89
N SER A 245 -10.31 -4.60 4.05
CA SER A 245 -10.61 -3.39 4.83
C SER A 245 -10.23 -3.49 6.32
N GLU A 246 -10.30 -4.68 6.90
CA GLU A 246 -9.89 -4.92 8.29
C GLU A 246 -8.41 -4.52 8.54
N ALA A 247 -7.57 -4.58 7.51
CA ALA A 247 -6.20 -4.11 7.59
C ALA A 247 -6.12 -2.59 7.85
N GLY A 248 -7.04 -1.81 7.29
CA GLY A 248 -7.09 -0.35 7.39
C GLY A 248 -7.79 0.20 8.62
N SER A 249 -8.56 -0.64 9.33
CA SER A 249 -9.23 -0.28 10.58
C SER A 249 -8.50 -0.88 11.79
N GLY A 250 -8.65 -2.19 12.04
CA GLY A 250 -8.21 -2.85 13.27
C GLY A 250 -6.69 -3.02 13.38
N LEU A 251 -6.07 -3.56 12.31
CA LEU A 251 -4.63 -3.82 12.32
C LEU A 251 -3.81 -2.53 12.35
N LEU A 252 -4.18 -1.56 11.51
CA LEU A 252 -3.46 -0.29 11.44
C LEU A 252 -3.64 0.56 12.69
N LEU A 253 -4.83 0.58 13.32
CA LEU A 253 -5.02 1.26 14.60
C LEU A 253 -4.13 0.65 15.68
N THR A 254 -4.01 -0.68 15.72
CA THR A 254 -3.13 -1.38 16.65
C THR A 254 -1.66 -1.01 16.41
N ALA A 255 -1.23 -0.95 15.14
CA ALA A 255 0.12 -0.52 14.75
C ALA A 255 0.39 0.94 15.14
N GLY A 256 -0.56 1.85 14.87
CA GLY A 256 -0.46 3.27 15.20
C GLY A 256 -0.36 3.53 16.71
N VAL A 257 -1.15 2.80 17.52
CA VAL A 257 -1.01 2.84 18.98
C VAL A 257 0.36 2.34 19.41
N GLY A 258 0.84 1.24 18.82
CA GLY A 258 2.18 0.71 19.10
C GLY A 258 3.30 1.72 18.85
N LEU A 259 3.25 2.43 17.71
CA LEU A 259 4.17 3.53 17.40
C LEU A 259 4.06 4.70 18.38
N ALA A 260 2.86 5.02 18.85
CA ALA A 260 2.61 6.16 19.73
C ALA A 260 3.10 5.95 21.18
N ILE A 261 3.24 4.69 21.64
CA ILE A 261 3.57 4.38 23.05
C ILE A 261 4.83 5.10 23.57
N PRO A 262 6.00 5.03 22.90
CA PRO A 262 7.21 5.68 23.42
C PRO A 262 7.09 7.20 23.48
N ALA A 263 6.43 7.80 22.49
CA ALA A 263 6.14 9.22 22.49
C ALA A 263 5.18 9.64 23.60
N ILE A 264 4.08 8.91 23.79
CA ILE A 264 3.12 9.16 24.89
C ILE A 264 3.83 9.07 26.24
N PHE A 265 4.68 8.05 26.43
CA PHE A 265 5.50 7.90 27.64
C PHE A 265 6.39 9.13 27.88
N GLN A 266 7.11 9.58 26.85
CA GLN A 266 7.98 10.76 26.95
C GLN A 266 7.17 12.02 27.31
N LYS A 267 6.04 12.26 26.63
CA LYS A 267 5.24 13.48 26.86
C LYS A 267 4.51 13.46 28.20
N ALA A 268 4.05 12.30 28.66
CA ALA A 268 3.36 12.16 29.94
C ALA A 268 4.27 12.40 31.15
N LEU A 269 5.57 12.11 31.01
CA LEU A 269 6.56 12.27 32.09
C LEU A 269 7.41 13.53 31.95
N LYS A 270 7.35 14.23 30.81
CA LYS A 270 8.06 15.49 30.61
C LYS A 270 7.55 16.54 31.60
N GLY A 271 8.44 17.06 32.44
CA GLY A 271 8.10 18.06 33.46
C GLY A 271 7.53 17.45 34.75
N SER A 272 7.54 16.12 34.90
CA SER A 272 7.29 15.47 36.19
C SER A 272 8.55 15.44 37.06
N ASP A 273 8.39 15.53 38.39
CA ASP A 273 9.50 15.40 39.36
C ASP A 273 10.02 13.94 39.51
N LEU A 274 9.47 13.01 38.74
CA LEU A 274 9.77 11.57 38.84
C LEU A 274 11.09 11.19 38.15
N LEU A 275 11.48 11.91 37.09
CA LEU A 275 12.64 11.59 36.26
C LEU A 275 13.35 12.86 35.83
N THR A 276 14.68 12.85 35.82
CA THR A 276 15.45 13.91 35.16
C THR A 276 15.26 13.85 33.64
N SER A 277 15.51 14.95 32.93
CA SER A 277 15.36 14.99 31.46
C SER A 277 16.29 14.00 30.74
N GLN A 278 17.47 13.74 31.30
CA GLN A 278 18.41 12.77 30.75
C GLN A 278 17.91 11.33 30.95
N GLU A 279 17.49 10.97 32.17
CA GLU A 279 16.93 9.65 32.44
C GLU A 279 15.69 9.38 31.60
N LEU A 280 14.82 10.37 31.42
CA LEU A 280 13.64 10.25 30.57
C LEU A 280 14.03 9.93 29.12
N SER A 281 15.03 10.60 28.57
CA SER A 281 15.53 10.35 27.21
C SER A 281 16.09 8.94 27.05
N GLU A 282 16.93 8.49 27.99
CA GLU A 282 17.54 7.15 27.97
C GLU A 282 16.49 6.04 28.09
N ARG A 283 15.48 6.24 28.96
CA ARG A 283 14.34 5.31 29.11
C ARG A 283 13.47 5.30 27.86
N THR A 284 13.19 6.46 27.27
CA THR A 284 12.40 6.59 26.02
C THR A 284 13.10 5.89 24.86
N LEU A 285 14.43 6.02 24.74
CA LEU A 285 15.21 5.35 23.71
C LEU A 285 15.20 3.82 23.90
N SER A 286 15.38 3.35 25.14
CA SER A 286 15.32 1.93 25.47
C SER A 286 13.94 1.33 25.18
N LEU A 287 12.88 2.07 25.55
CA LEU A 287 11.50 1.71 25.24
C LEU A 287 11.25 1.67 23.73
N SER A 288 11.74 2.65 22.99
CA SER A 288 11.62 2.70 21.52
C SER A 288 12.27 1.49 20.84
N ARG A 289 13.44 1.05 21.31
CA ARG A 289 14.13 -0.15 20.82
C ARG A 289 13.32 -1.43 21.10
N ALA A 290 12.77 -1.55 22.31
CA ALA A 290 11.91 -2.69 22.66
C ALA A 290 10.64 -2.72 21.81
N THR A 291 9.96 -1.57 21.67
CA THR A 291 8.78 -1.41 20.82
C THR A 291 9.11 -1.75 19.36
N ALA A 292 10.24 -1.31 18.82
CA ALA A 292 10.64 -1.62 17.45
C ALA A 292 10.77 -3.14 17.20
N ILE A 293 11.36 -3.89 18.14
CA ILE A 293 11.46 -5.36 18.03
C ILE A 293 10.07 -6.01 18.04
N LEU A 294 9.17 -5.55 18.92
CA LEU A 294 7.80 -6.07 19.01
C LEU A 294 6.98 -5.78 17.74
N LEU A 295 7.12 -4.58 17.17
CA LEU A 295 6.45 -4.20 15.93
C LEU A 295 6.95 -5.01 14.73
N ILE A 296 8.26 -5.22 14.62
CA ILE A 296 8.83 -6.09 13.56
C ILE A 296 8.33 -7.53 13.70
N LEU A 297 8.26 -8.05 14.92
CA LEU A 297 7.68 -9.38 15.17
C LEU A 297 6.20 -9.43 14.74
N ALA A 298 5.42 -8.39 15.05
CA ALA A 298 4.04 -8.29 14.61
C ALA A 298 3.92 -8.24 13.07
N TYR A 299 4.83 -7.54 12.39
CA TYR A 299 4.90 -7.54 10.92
C TYR A 299 5.18 -8.94 10.36
N VAL A 300 6.12 -9.69 10.95
CA VAL A 300 6.40 -11.07 10.52
C VAL A 300 5.17 -11.96 10.70
N VAL A 301 4.44 -11.83 11.81
CA VAL A 301 3.17 -12.54 12.04
C VAL A 301 2.13 -12.15 11.00
N PHE A 302 2.01 -10.87 10.67
CA PHE A 302 1.10 -10.36 9.64
C PHE A 302 1.43 -10.91 8.24
N VAL A 303 2.70 -10.88 7.83
CA VAL A 303 3.14 -11.46 6.54
C VAL A 303 2.88 -12.96 6.52
N TRP A 304 3.15 -13.68 7.61
CA TRP A 304 2.83 -15.10 7.71
C TRP A 304 1.32 -15.38 7.60
N PHE A 305 0.51 -14.53 8.22
CA PHE A 305 -0.94 -14.61 8.15
C PHE A 305 -1.44 -14.49 6.71
N GLN A 306 -0.99 -13.45 5.98
CA GLN A 306 -1.37 -13.24 4.59
C GLN A 306 -0.81 -14.32 3.65
N ALA A 307 0.49 -14.59 3.72
CA ALA A 307 1.19 -15.45 2.75
C ALA A 307 0.92 -16.95 2.91
N LYS A 308 0.54 -17.39 4.12
CA LYS A 308 0.40 -18.82 4.44
C LYS A 308 -0.95 -19.18 5.02
N THR A 309 -1.39 -18.59 6.13
CA THR A 309 -2.57 -19.13 6.82
C THR A 309 -3.88 -18.74 6.13
N HIS A 310 -3.96 -17.53 5.57
CA HIS A 310 -5.18 -16.99 4.98
C HIS A 310 -5.06 -16.70 3.47
N HIS A 311 -3.97 -17.12 2.82
CA HIS A 311 -3.71 -16.88 1.40
C HIS A 311 -4.90 -17.24 0.50
N GLY A 312 -5.64 -18.32 0.78
CA GLY A 312 -6.78 -18.75 -0.04
C GLY A 312 -7.94 -17.76 -0.07
N ILE A 313 -8.17 -16.98 1.00
CA ILE A 313 -9.20 -15.93 1.02
C ILE A 313 -8.75 -14.76 0.14
N TYR A 314 -7.51 -14.31 0.32
CA TYR A 314 -6.95 -13.21 -0.45
C TYR A 314 -6.81 -13.56 -1.94
N ASP A 315 -6.30 -14.74 -2.28
CA ASP A 315 -6.18 -15.21 -3.66
C ASP A 315 -7.54 -15.23 -4.37
N ALA A 316 -8.61 -15.66 -3.69
CA ALA A 316 -9.97 -15.66 -4.27
C ALA A 316 -10.49 -14.24 -4.53
N ILE A 317 -10.22 -13.30 -3.63
CA ILE A 317 -10.61 -11.89 -3.80
C ILE A 317 -9.84 -11.26 -4.98
N PHE A 318 -8.53 -11.49 -5.05
CA PHE A 318 -7.67 -10.96 -6.11
C PHE A 318 -8.00 -11.54 -7.49
N GLU A 319 -8.31 -12.84 -7.56
CA GLU A 319 -8.77 -13.46 -8.82
C GLU A 319 -10.10 -12.85 -9.29
N GLN A 320 -11.00 -12.51 -8.36
CA GLN A 320 -12.27 -11.87 -8.70
C GLN A 320 -12.06 -10.43 -9.24
N ASP A 321 -11.14 -9.67 -8.66
CA ASP A 321 -10.78 -8.33 -9.17
C ASP A 321 -10.07 -8.41 -10.53
N ASP A 322 -9.19 -9.40 -10.74
CA ASP A 322 -8.55 -9.65 -12.05
C ASP A 322 -9.58 -9.99 -13.15
N GLN A 323 -10.71 -10.61 -12.79
CA GLN A 323 -11.83 -10.83 -13.71
C GLN A 323 -12.67 -9.57 -13.97
N ARG A 324 -12.65 -8.59 -13.07
CA ARG A 324 -13.38 -7.33 -13.16
C ARG A 324 -12.58 -6.19 -13.81
N ASP A 325 -11.30 -6.42 -14.03
CA ASP A 325 -10.37 -5.49 -14.69
C ASP A 325 -10.89 -5.02 -16.05
N THR A 326 -11.08 -3.71 -16.17
CA THR A 326 -11.58 -3.09 -17.40
C THR A 326 -10.54 -3.02 -18.51
N ASP A 327 -9.25 -3.00 -18.18
CA ASP A 327 -8.13 -2.86 -19.12
C ASP A 327 -7.42 -4.20 -19.41
N ARG A 328 -7.87 -5.31 -18.79
CA ARG A 328 -7.30 -6.66 -18.91
C ARG A 328 -6.86 -7.07 -20.33
N ARG A 329 -7.71 -6.83 -21.34
CA ARG A 329 -7.40 -7.19 -22.75
C ARG A 329 -6.19 -6.43 -23.27
N ARG A 330 -6.15 -5.13 -22.98
CA ARG A 330 -5.06 -4.24 -23.38
C ARG A 330 -3.78 -4.66 -22.66
N ASP A 331 -3.88 -4.97 -21.38
CA ASP A 331 -2.75 -5.36 -20.53
C ASP A 331 -2.14 -6.70 -20.94
N MET A 332 -2.98 -7.66 -21.31
CA MET A 332 -2.53 -8.94 -21.85
C MET A 332 -1.82 -8.82 -23.21
N SER A 333 -2.11 -7.76 -23.97
CA SER A 333 -1.46 -7.49 -25.27
C SER A 333 -0.13 -6.74 -25.15
N LYS A 334 0.19 -6.18 -23.98
CA LYS A 334 1.45 -5.44 -23.76
C LYS A 334 2.62 -6.42 -23.69
N ASP A 335 3.76 -5.99 -24.24
CA ASP A 335 5.02 -6.71 -24.12
C ASP A 335 5.48 -6.69 -22.65
N LYS A 336 5.76 -7.88 -22.11
CA LYS A 336 6.22 -8.07 -20.72
C LYS A 336 7.73 -8.21 -20.66
N LEU A 337 8.33 -7.81 -19.55
CA LEU A 337 9.74 -8.01 -19.27
C LEU A 337 10.03 -9.49 -18.99
N THR A 338 11.18 -9.97 -19.42
CA THR A 338 11.75 -11.25 -18.97
C THR A 338 12.24 -11.14 -17.52
N LEU A 339 12.41 -12.25 -16.81
CA LEU A 339 12.89 -12.23 -15.42
C LEU A 339 14.24 -11.48 -15.27
N LEU A 340 15.15 -11.66 -16.24
CA LEU A 340 16.44 -10.97 -16.26
C LEU A 340 16.27 -9.47 -16.51
N GLU A 341 15.37 -9.07 -17.41
CA GLU A 341 15.04 -7.67 -17.65
C GLU A 341 14.40 -7.02 -16.40
N CYS A 342 13.53 -7.73 -15.66
CA CYS A 342 12.99 -7.26 -14.38
C CYS A 342 14.12 -7.00 -13.36
N ALA A 343 15.02 -7.97 -13.19
CA ALA A 343 16.14 -7.86 -12.26
C ALA A 343 17.09 -6.71 -12.63
N LEU A 344 17.37 -6.53 -13.92
CA LEU A 344 18.18 -5.41 -14.43
C LEU A 344 17.49 -4.06 -14.20
N ALA A 345 16.18 -3.96 -14.51
CA ALA A 345 15.41 -2.75 -14.28
C ALA A 345 15.41 -2.35 -12.80
N LEU A 346 15.17 -3.30 -11.90
CA LEU A 346 15.24 -3.10 -10.44
C LEU A 346 16.63 -2.65 -10.00
N ALA A 347 17.71 -3.31 -10.46
CA ALA A 347 19.06 -2.94 -10.06
C ALA A 347 19.43 -1.51 -10.50
N VAL A 348 19.08 -1.14 -11.73
CA VAL A 348 19.35 0.20 -12.28
C VAL A 348 18.50 1.26 -11.58
N SER A 349 17.20 1.01 -11.38
CA SER A 349 16.31 1.98 -10.74
C SER A 349 16.67 2.20 -9.27
N LEU A 350 17.03 1.15 -8.53
CA LEU A 350 17.50 1.27 -7.14
C LEU A 350 18.80 2.06 -7.04
N ALA A 351 19.74 1.86 -7.95
CA ALA A 351 20.97 2.65 -8.00
C ALA A 351 20.66 4.14 -8.23
N LEU A 352 19.78 4.45 -9.18
CA LEU A 352 19.36 5.83 -9.47
C LEU A 352 18.61 6.46 -8.29
N VAL A 353 17.64 5.76 -7.71
CA VAL A 353 16.92 6.19 -6.49
C VAL A 353 17.92 6.49 -5.38
N THR A 354 18.91 5.64 -5.16
CA THR A 354 19.92 5.85 -4.11
C THR A 354 20.75 7.12 -4.36
N ILE A 355 21.23 7.33 -5.59
CA ILE A 355 22.01 8.53 -5.93
C ILE A 355 21.17 9.81 -5.78
N ILE A 356 19.92 9.80 -6.25
CA ILE A 356 19.01 10.94 -6.13
C ILE A 356 18.59 11.16 -4.68
N ALA A 357 18.36 10.10 -3.90
CA ALA A 357 18.04 10.19 -2.46
C ALA A 357 19.17 10.88 -1.69
N ILE A 358 20.43 10.49 -1.92
CA ILE A 358 21.59 11.15 -1.32
C ILE A 358 21.63 12.63 -1.71
N THR A 359 21.43 12.94 -2.99
CA THR A 359 21.41 14.33 -3.49
C THR A 359 20.29 15.15 -2.83
N LEU A 360 19.11 14.56 -2.69
CA LEU A 360 17.94 15.23 -2.12
C LEU A 360 18.15 15.51 -0.63
N VAL A 361 18.62 14.51 0.13
CA VAL A 361 18.75 14.58 1.59
C VAL A 361 19.82 15.58 2.02
N GLU A 362 20.93 15.69 1.29
CA GLU A 362 21.97 16.68 1.56
C GLU A 362 21.44 18.12 1.53
N GLU A 363 20.38 18.39 0.77
CA GLU A 363 19.79 19.73 0.64
C GLU A 363 18.66 20.01 1.64
N ILE A 364 18.24 19.01 2.44
CA ILE A 364 17.14 19.18 3.40
C ILE A 364 17.51 20.17 4.50
N ASP A 365 18.74 20.12 5.03
CA ASP A 365 19.20 21.06 6.06
C ASP A 365 19.12 22.51 5.58
N PHE A 366 19.51 22.78 4.34
CA PHE A 366 19.38 24.11 3.72
C PHE A 366 17.90 24.53 3.59
N MET A 367 17.00 23.61 3.21
CA MET A 367 15.56 23.89 3.14
C MET A 367 14.96 24.23 4.52
N VAL A 368 15.39 23.54 5.58
CA VAL A 368 14.87 23.76 6.93
C VAL A 368 15.46 25.02 7.55
N LEU A 369 16.77 25.20 7.48
CA LEU A 369 17.49 26.26 8.19
C LEU A 369 17.47 27.61 7.45
N GLU A 370 17.71 27.61 6.15
CA GLU A 370 17.84 28.86 5.39
C GLU A 370 16.53 29.31 4.74
N ARG A 371 15.71 28.36 4.27
CA ARG A 371 14.40 28.68 3.69
C ARG A 371 13.27 28.70 4.71
N GLY A 372 13.54 28.26 5.94
CA GLY A 372 12.57 28.29 7.05
C GLY A 372 11.41 27.32 6.84
N ILE A 373 11.58 26.26 6.04
CA ILE A 373 10.57 25.22 5.91
C ILE A 373 10.54 24.42 7.23
N SER A 374 9.34 24.11 7.73
CA SER A 374 9.25 23.36 8.98
C SER A 374 9.73 21.91 8.81
N GLU A 375 10.43 21.36 9.81
CA GLU A 375 10.83 19.95 9.87
C GLU A 375 9.60 19.04 9.79
N ALA A 376 8.50 19.47 10.41
CA ALA A 376 7.21 18.80 10.33
C ALA A 376 6.67 18.79 8.89
N PHE A 377 6.70 19.91 8.15
CA PHE A 377 6.24 19.91 6.75
C PHE A 377 7.16 19.10 5.84
N MET A 378 8.47 19.19 6.07
CA MET A 378 9.47 18.43 5.33
C MET A 378 9.25 16.92 5.49
N GLY A 379 9.14 16.45 6.73
CA GLY A 379 8.94 15.04 7.04
C GLY A 379 7.51 14.58 6.78
N LEU A 380 6.49 15.26 7.29
CA LEU A 380 5.10 14.78 7.23
C LEU A 380 4.50 14.84 5.82
N ILE A 381 4.98 15.74 4.95
CA ILE A 381 4.37 16.01 3.64
C ILE A 381 5.37 15.74 2.50
N LEU A 382 6.51 16.45 2.47
CA LEU A 382 7.37 16.45 1.28
C LEU A 382 8.06 15.10 1.04
N VAL A 383 8.66 14.50 2.07
CA VAL A 383 9.36 13.21 1.95
C VAL A 383 8.40 12.07 1.54
N PRO A 384 7.26 11.86 2.23
CA PRO A 384 6.25 10.86 1.87
C PRO A 384 5.73 10.97 0.44
N LEU A 385 5.47 12.20 -0.01
CA LEU A 385 4.86 12.43 -1.31
C LEU A 385 5.76 11.94 -2.45
N VAL A 386 7.07 12.09 -2.31
CA VAL A 386 8.02 11.68 -3.34
C VAL A 386 8.41 10.20 -3.22
N GLU A 387 8.52 9.68 -2.01
CA GLU A 387 8.94 8.29 -1.78
C GLU A 387 7.85 7.28 -2.11
N LYS A 388 6.58 7.62 -1.85
CA LYS A 388 5.42 6.77 -2.17
C LYS A 388 4.81 7.04 -3.54
N ALA A 389 5.38 7.96 -4.32
CA ALA A 389 4.81 8.38 -5.60
C ALA A 389 4.48 7.19 -6.52
N ALA A 390 5.40 6.24 -6.69
CA ALA A 390 5.20 5.09 -7.57
C ALA A 390 4.02 4.21 -7.12
N GLU A 391 3.95 3.93 -5.82
CA GLU A 391 2.88 3.12 -5.22
C GLU A 391 1.53 3.82 -5.34
N HIS A 392 1.49 5.15 -5.14
CA HIS A 392 0.27 5.93 -5.33
C HIS A 392 -0.24 5.86 -6.77
N LEU A 393 0.65 5.98 -7.75
CA LEU A 393 0.28 5.92 -9.17
C LEU A 393 -0.29 4.54 -9.51
N THR A 394 0.29 3.47 -8.97
CA THR A 394 -0.22 2.10 -9.13
C THR A 394 -1.61 1.93 -8.51
N ALA A 395 -1.78 2.29 -7.24
CA ALA A 395 -3.05 2.08 -6.55
C ALA A 395 -4.20 2.90 -7.17
N ILE A 396 -3.92 4.13 -7.61
CA ILE A 396 -4.90 4.98 -8.30
C ILE A 396 -5.32 4.36 -9.63
N ASP A 397 -4.38 3.77 -10.37
CA ASP A 397 -4.66 3.10 -11.64
C ASP A 397 -5.53 1.84 -11.43
N GLU A 398 -5.20 1.01 -10.45
CA GLU A 398 -6.01 -0.17 -10.08
C GLU A 398 -7.43 0.23 -9.66
N ALA A 399 -7.58 1.30 -8.87
CA ALA A 399 -8.89 1.82 -8.48
C ALA A 399 -9.69 2.33 -9.69
N TRP A 400 -9.02 2.98 -10.64
CA TRP A 400 -9.62 3.42 -11.90
C TRP A 400 -10.12 2.24 -12.73
N ASP A 401 -9.37 1.13 -12.74
CA ASP A 401 -9.63 -0.08 -13.52
C ASP A 401 -10.59 -1.09 -12.84
N ASN A 402 -11.28 -0.65 -11.79
CA ASN A 402 -12.25 -1.44 -11.01
C ASN A 402 -11.64 -2.54 -10.14
N GLN A 403 -10.36 -2.41 -9.80
CA GLN A 403 -9.62 -3.34 -8.96
C GLN A 403 -9.40 -2.74 -7.56
N MET A 404 -10.49 -2.33 -6.91
CA MET A 404 -10.40 -1.64 -5.61
C MET A 404 -9.78 -2.50 -4.52
N ASN A 405 -9.95 -3.83 -4.56
CA ASN A 405 -9.33 -4.70 -3.56
C ASN A 405 -7.81 -4.77 -3.73
N PHE A 406 -7.30 -4.74 -4.96
CA PHE A 406 -5.86 -4.60 -5.22
C PHE A 406 -5.34 -3.25 -4.73
N ALA A 407 -6.00 -2.15 -5.11
CA ALA A 407 -5.62 -0.81 -4.68
C ALA A 407 -5.57 -0.68 -3.15
N LEU A 408 -6.62 -1.16 -2.46
CA LEU A 408 -6.66 -1.21 -1.00
C LEU A 408 -5.55 -2.08 -0.41
N SER A 409 -5.28 -3.24 -0.99
CA SER A 409 -4.25 -4.14 -0.46
C SER A 409 -2.85 -3.54 -0.59
N HIS A 410 -2.56 -2.84 -1.69
CA HIS A 410 -1.30 -2.12 -1.87
C HIS A 410 -1.16 -0.97 -0.89
N VAL A 411 -2.18 -0.12 -0.77
CA VAL A 411 -2.19 1.05 0.12
C VAL A 411 -2.12 0.63 1.60
N LEU A 412 -3.01 -0.26 2.05
CA LEU A 412 -3.07 -0.69 3.44
C LEU A 412 -1.89 -1.58 3.83
N GLY A 413 -1.43 -2.44 2.92
CA GLY A 413 -0.24 -3.27 3.09
C GLY A 413 1.02 -2.43 3.28
N ALA A 414 1.23 -1.42 2.43
CA ALA A 414 2.36 -0.51 2.54
C ALA A 414 2.30 0.35 3.79
N THR A 415 1.10 0.75 4.20
CA THR A 415 0.90 1.50 5.45
C THR A 415 1.25 0.65 6.67
N LEU A 416 0.79 -0.61 6.71
CA LEU A 416 1.14 -1.55 7.77
C LEU A 416 2.64 -1.88 7.77
N GLN A 417 3.25 -2.02 6.59
CA GLN A 417 4.70 -2.19 6.49
C GLN A 417 5.45 -0.98 7.02
N THR A 418 5.00 0.23 6.71
CA THR A 418 5.60 1.46 7.22
C THR A 418 5.59 1.48 8.74
N ALA A 419 4.42 1.20 9.34
CA ALA A 419 4.22 1.29 10.77
C ALA A 419 4.84 0.13 11.57
N LEU A 420 4.74 -1.10 11.06
CA LEU A 420 5.19 -2.30 11.76
C LEU A 420 6.63 -2.70 11.42
N PHE A 421 7.17 -2.25 10.27
CA PHE A 421 8.51 -2.64 9.81
C PHE A 421 9.42 -1.46 9.50
N ASN A 422 9.10 -0.58 8.55
CA ASN A 422 10.07 0.44 8.09
C ASN A 422 10.44 1.42 9.22
N GLY A 423 9.48 2.01 9.93
CA GLY A 423 9.77 2.88 11.07
C GLY A 423 10.60 2.20 12.18
N PRO A 424 10.18 1.02 12.67
CA PRO A 424 10.97 0.19 13.58
C PRO A 424 12.37 -0.17 13.07
N LEU A 425 12.52 -0.47 11.78
CA LEU A 425 13.80 -0.80 11.16
C LEU A 425 14.78 0.35 11.30
N VAL A 426 14.33 1.60 11.14
CA VAL A 426 15.19 2.80 11.30
C VAL A 426 15.70 2.94 12.74
N VAL A 427 14.89 2.57 13.73
CA VAL A 427 15.33 2.54 15.14
C VAL A 427 16.43 1.49 15.35
N ILE A 428 16.27 0.30 14.77
CA ILE A 428 17.28 -0.77 14.86
C ILE A 428 18.57 -0.40 14.13
N VAL A 429 18.47 0.16 12.92
CA VAL A 429 19.64 0.65 12.18
C VAL A 429 20.32 1.79 12.93
N GLY A 430 19.56 2.71 13.52
CA GLY A 430 20.08 3.77 14.38
C GLY A 430 20.84 3.20 15.57
N TRP A 431 20.29 2.15 16.21
CA TRP A 431 20.96 1.46 17.30
C TRP A 431 22.29 0.81 16.86
N ILE A 432 22.33 0.16 15.70
CA ILE A 432 23.56 -0.43 15.14
C ILE A 432 24.61 0.66 14.83
N LEU A 433 24.17 1.80 14.30
CA LEU A 433 25.02 2.95 13.96
C LEU A 433 25.38 3.84 15.17
N ASN A 434 24.96 3.47 16.39
CA ASN A 434 25.12 4.27 17.60
C ASN A 434 24.52 5.69 17.51
N LYS A 435 23.44 5.85 16.74
CA LYS A 435 22.65 7.08 16.66
C LYS A 435 21.39 6.97 17.54
N PRO A 436 21.05 7.99 18.35
CA PRO A 436 19.90 7.95 19.25
C PRO A 436 18.58 8.18 18.51
N MET A 437 18.17 7.21 17.68
CA MET A 437 16.86 7.22 17.02
C MET A 437 15.80 6.63 17.94
N ALA A 438 14.83 7.43 18.35
CA ALA A 438 13.68 7.03 19.15
C ALA A 438 12.36 7.24 18.38
N LEU A 439 11.29 6.58 18.84
CA LEU A 439 9.93 6.77 18.35
C LEU A 439 9.21 7.84 19.18
N ASP A 440 9.84 9.00 19.37
CA ASP A 440 9.34 10.09 20.20
C ASP A 440 8.74 11.25 19.38
N PHE A 441 7.69 10.94 18.63
CA PHE A 441 6.99 11.86 17.75
C PHE A 441 6.38 13.09 18.46
N HIS A 442 6.07 14.12 17.69
CA HIS A 442 5.31 15.26 18.19
C HIS A 442 3.85 14.86 18.48
N ILE A 443 3.24 15.52 19.47
CA ILE A 443 1.84 15.26 19.86
C ILE A 443 0.89 15.54 18.69
N PHE A 444 1.18 16.59 17.91
CA PHE A 444 0.43 16.94 16.72
C PHE A 444 0.38 15.77 15.74
N ASP A 445 1.55 15.21 15.38
CA ASP A 445 1.65 14.12 14.41
C ASP A 445 0.90 12.86 14.88
N ILE A 446 1.03 12.49 16.16
CA ILE A 446 0.35 11.32 16.73
C ILE A 446 -1.17 11.50 16.73
N ALA A 447 -1.64 12.68 17.16
CA ALA A 447 -3.07 12.96 17.22
C ALA A 447 -3.69 12.91 15.82
N VAL A 448 -3.05 13.54 14.84
CA VAL A 448 -3.49 13.53 13.45
C VAL A 448 -3.46 12.11 12.87
N LEU A 449 -2.41 11.34 13.13
CA LEU A 449 -2.29 9.94 12.71
C LEU A 449 -3.46 9.08 13.22
N LEU A 450 -3.71 9.08 14.53
CA LEU A 450 -4.74 8.23 15.12
C LEU A 450 -6.14 8.65 14.66
N LEU A 451 -6.40 9.95 14.55
CA LEU A 451 -7.67 10.46 14.01
C LEU A 451 -7.86 10.08 12.54
N ALA A 452 -6.80 10.14 11.73
CA ALA A 452 -6.85 9.72 10.33
C ALA A 452 -7.17 8.22 10.20
N ILE A 453 -6.50 7.36 10.99
CA ILE A 453 -6.75 5.92 10.99
C ILE A 453 -8.21 5.62 11.39
N ILE A 454 -8.72 6.27 12.44
CA ILE A 454 -10.11 6.08 12.88
C ILE A 454 -11.09 6.54 11.80
N THR A 455 -10.84 7.70 11.18
CA THR A 455 -11.71 8.27 10.15
C THR A 455 -11.78 7.36 8.93
N VAL A 456 -10.62 6.96 8.40
CA VAL A 456 -10.55 6.09 7.22
C VAL A 456 -11.05 4.69 7.52
N GLY A 457 -10.72 4.13 8.69
CA GLY A 457 -11.27 2.85 9.14
C GLY A 457 -12.80 2.86 9.23
N GLY A 458 -13.39 4.02 9.54
CA GLY A 458 -14.83 4.25 9.45
C GLY A 458 -15.37 4.12 8.01
N PHE A 459 -14.72 4.75 7.02
CA PHE A 459 -15.12 4.64 5.61
C PHE A 459 -14.95 3.23 5.04
N LEU A 460 -13.94 2.50 5.47
CA LEU A 460 -13.69 1.14 4.99
C LEU A 460 -14.68 0.09 5.52
N ARG A 461 -15.35 0.38 6.63
CA ARG A 461 -16.20 -0.56 7.38
C ARG A 461 -17.44 -1.02 6.61
N ASP A 462 -18.01 -0.16 5.79
CA ASP A 462 -19.30 -0.44 5.13
C ASP A 462 -19.15 -1.25 3.84
N GLY A 463 -17.91 -1.68 3.50
CA GLY A 463 -17.64 -2.52 2.32
C GLY A 463 -17.79 -1.81 0.98
N LYS A 464 -18.05 -0.50 1.00
CA LYS A 464 -18.34 0.34 -0.17
C LYS A 464 -17.71 1.71 0.01
N THR A 465 -17.25 2.30 -1.10
CA THR A 465 -16.65 3.64 -1.13
C THR A 465 -17.18 4.48 -2.28
N ASN A 466 -17.10 5.80 -2.13
CA ASN A 466 -17.53 6.76 -3.16
C ASN A 466 -16.58 7.96 -3.27
N TYR A 467 -16.76 8.77 -4.33
CA TYR A 467 -15.88 9.91 -4.59
C TYR A 467 -15.96 11.02 -3.52
N LEU A 468 -17.07 11.12 -2.78
CA LEU A 468 -17.25 12.12 -1.71
C LEU A 468 -16.34 11.79 -0.52
N GLU A 469 -16.35 10.54 -0.06
CA GLU A 469 -15.43 10.06 0.98
C GLU A 469 -13.97 10.30 0.56
N GLY A 470 -13.63 9.97 -0.68
CA GLY A 470 -12.30 10.24 -1.23
C GLY A 470 -11.91 11.71 -1.22
N SER A 471 -12.85 12.58 -1.63
CA SER A 471 -12.65 14.04 -1.63
C SER A 471 -12.42 14.59 -0.22
N LEU A 472 -13.18 14.09 0.76
CA LEU A 472 -13.01 14.47 2.17
C LEU A 472 -11.66 14.05 2.71
N CYS A 473 -11.18 12.84 2.41
CA CYS A 473 -9.83 12.39 2.78
C CYS A 473 -8.74 13.31 2.23
N VAL A 474 -8.82 13.67 0.94
CA VAL A 474 -7.84 14.58 0.31
C VAL A 474 -7.90 15.98 0.93
N ILE A 475 -9.09 16.52 1.21
CA ILE A 475 -9.25 17.82 1.88
C ILE A 475 -8.63 17.81 3.27
N VAL A 476 -8.84 16.74 4.05
CA VAL A 476 -8.23 16.59 5.38
C VAL A 476 -6.70 16.52 5.26
N TYR A 477 -6.16 15.78 4.28
CA TYR A 477 -4.72 15.74 4.03
C TYR A 477 -4.14 17.13 3.71
N ILE A 478 -4.81 17.92 2.87
CA ILE A 478 -4.40 19.30 2.54
C ILE A 478 -4.45 20.19 3.79
N ALA A 479 -5.48 20.04 4.64
CA ALA A 479 -5.57 20.78 5.89
C ALA A 479 -4.42 20.43 6.86
N ILE A 480 -4.05 19.15 6.94
CA ILE A 480 -2.88 18.68 7.71
C ILE A 480 -1.60 19.28 7.13
N ALA A 481 -1.44 19.33 5.81
CA ALA A 481 -0.28 19.93 5.16
C ALA A 481 -0.15 21.42 5.48
N ALA A 482 -1.25 22.17 5.45
CA ALA A 482 -1.28 23.57 5.84
C ALA A 482 -0.91 23.76 7.32
N ALA A 483 -1.43 22.92 8.22
CA ALA A 483 -1.10 22.96 9.64
C ALA A 483 0.39 22.62 9.89
N ALA A 484 0.93 21.61 9.21
CA ALA A 484 2.35 21.23 9.31
C ALA A 484 3.28 22.35 8.81
N TYR A 485 2.90 23.07 7.75
CA TYR A 485 3.65 24.22 7.25
C TYR A 485 3.80 25.34 8.29
N HIS A 486 2.75 25.56 9.09
CA HIS A 486 2.75 26.55 10.17
C HIS A 486 3.30 26.00 11.51
N TYR A 487 3.69 24.73 11.58
CA TYR A 487 4.22 24.14 12.80
C TYR A 487 5.65 24.66 13.06
N PRO A 488 5.94 25.24 14.25
CA PRO A 488 7.22 25.87 14.50
C PRO A 488 8.34 24.83 14.61
N ASN A 489 9.49 25.15 14.01
CA ASN A 489 10.70 24.37 14.23
C ASN A 489 11.15 24.47 15.69
N PRO A 490 11.73 23.40 16.26
CA PRO A 490 12.46 23.52 17.51
C PRO A 490 13.49 24.64 17.37
N ALA A 491 13.69 25.43 18.42
CA ALA A 491 14.76 26.42 18.43
C ALA A 491 16.10 25.66 18.35
N HIS A 492 16.62 25.48 17.14
CA HIS A 492 18.01 25.13 16.93
C HIS A 492 18.80 26.21 17.66
N LEU A 493 19.57 25.81 18.68
CA LEU A 493 20.50 26.71 19.35
C LEU A 493 21.41 27.26 18.26
N SER A 494 21.08 28.47 17.80
CA SER A 494 21.95 29.34 17.03
C SER A 494 23.12 29.71 17.93
N GLY A 495 24.04 28.76 18.10
CA GLY A 495 25.37 28.98 18.63
C GLY A 495 26.16 29.75 17.58
N GLY A 496 26.02 31.07 17.60
CA GLY A 496 26.70 31.96 16.67
C GLY A 496 26.27 33.40 16.91
N SER A 497 26.99 34.08 17.78
CA SER A 497 26.89 35.50 18.12
C SER A 497 26.39 36.42 17.00
N THR A 498 25.22 37.02 17.18
CA THR A 498 25.00 38.41 16.77
C THR A 498 24.90 39.24 18.04
N GLY A 499 26.07 39.74 18.45
CA GLY A 499 26.16 40.77 19.47
C GLY A 499 25.39 42.01 19.02
N ALA A 500 24.86 42.70 20.03
CA ALA A 500 24.36 44.05 19.91
C ALA A 500 25.34 44.93 19.12
N HIS A 501 24.83 45.65 18.12
CA HIS A 501 24.96 47.11 17.96
C HIS A 501 24.07 47.62 16.84
#